data_AF-D4VL79-F1
#
_entry.id   AF-D4VL79-F1
#
_cell.length_a   1.000
_cell.length_b   1.000
_cell.length_c   1.000
_cell.angle_alpha   90.00
_cell.angle_beta   90.00
_cell.angle_gamma   90.00
#
_symmetry.space_group_name_H-M   'P 1'
#
loop_
_entity.id
_entity.type
_entity.pdbx_description
1 polymer ?
#
loop_
_entity_poly.entity_id
_entity_poly.type
_entity_poly.pdbx_seq_one_letter_code
_entity_poly.pdbx_strand_id
1 'polypeptide(L)' 'MQTLTGIRNKCYASSYSPTAVEVFTSSDGAKWKSIGAVTISRSGTQYIKFSKAVETRYLKYYVKQGPNTVSLTEFDLYAK' A
#
# COMPACT_ATOMS: atom_id res chain seq x y z
N MET A 1 0.61 6.42 -17.70
CA MET A 1 -0.03 6.39 -16.38
C MET A 1 -0.77 5.06 -16.25
N GLN A 2 -1.14 4.64 -15.04
CA GLN A 2 -1.94 3.43 -14.82
C GLN A 2 -3.10 3.72 -13.87
N THR A 3 -4.23 3.06 -14.08
CA THR A 3 -5.41 3.15 -13.20
C THR A 3 -5.39 2.01 -12.19
N LEU A 4 -5.05 2.33 -10.94
CA LEU A 4 -4.90 1.37 -9.85
C LEU A 4 -6.19 1.24 -9.04
N THR A 5 -6.47 0.04 -8.52
CA THR A 5 -7.67 -0.28 -7.73
C THR A 5 -7.36 -0.87 -6.36
N GLY A 6 -6.11 -1.29 -6.13
CA GLY A 6 -5.69 -1.83 -4.84
C GLY A 6 -4.25 -2.33 -4.84
N ILE A 7 -3.86 -2.90 -3.71
CA ILE A 7 -2.53 -3.43 -3.42
C ILE A 7 -2.68 -4.82 -2.78
N ARG A 8 -1.82 -5.77 -3.14
CA ARG A 8 -1.57 -6.98 -2.36
C ARG A 8 -0.14 -6.97 -1.86
N ASN A 9 0.02 -7.18 -0.57
CA ASN A 9 1.32 -7.37 0.07
C ASN A 9 1.46 -8.80 0.54
N LYS A 10 2.63 -9.39 0.32
CA LYS A 10 3.06 -10.59 1.03
C LYS A 10 4.19 -10.24 1.98
N CYS A 11 4.14 -10.78 3.18
CA CYS A 11 5.15 -10.58 4.21
C CYS A 11 5.86 -11.91 4.48
N TYR A 12 7.11 -11.88 4.95
CA TYR A 12 7.83 -13.09 5.36
C TYR A 12 7.04 -13.93 6.38
N ALA A 13 6.44 -13.28 7.37
CA ALA A 13 5.44 -13.86 8.27
C ALA A 13 4.48 -12.76 8.74
N SER A 14 3.32 -13.13 9.29
CA SER A 14 2.35 -12.18 9.85
C SER A 14 2.93 -11.33 10.99
N SER A 15 3.97 -11.81 11.67
CA SER A 15 4.66 -11.04 12.71
C SER A 15 5.45 -9.84 12.17
N TYR A 16 5.73 -9.81 10.86
CA TYR A 16 6.46 -8.75 10.17
C TYR A 16 5.57 -7.88 9.27
N SER A 17 4.24 -8.07 9.32
CA SER A 17 3.31 -7.28 8.49
C SER A 17 3.01 -5.91 9.12
N PRO A 18 2.83 -4.85 8.32
CA PRO A 18 2.36 -3.56 8.80
C PRO A 18 0.93 -3.67 9.35
N THR A 19 0.57 -2.77 10.26
CA THR A 19 -0.78 -2.70 10.86
C THR A 19 -1.52 -1.41 10.54
N ALA A 20 -0.82 -0.38 10.06
CA ALA A 20 -1.45 0.79 9.46
C ALA A 20 -0.59 1.34 8.32
N VAL A 21 -1.27 1.74 7.25
CA VAL A 21 -0.65 2.21 6.00
C VAL A 21 -1.37 3.44 5.52
N GLU A 22 -0.65 4.37 4.93
CA GLU A 22 -1.22 5.44 4.12
C GLU A 22 -0.64 5.40 2.71
N VAL A 23 -1.51 5.56 1.73
CA VAL A 23 -1.14 5.50 0.32
C VAL A 23 -1.19 6.91 -0.25
N PHE A 24 -0.16 7.27 -0.99
CA PHE A 24 -0.07 8.53 -1.72
C PHE A 24 0.13 8.28 -3.19
N THR A 25 -0.37 9.20 -4.01
CA THR A 25 -0.20 9.18 -5.47
C THR A 25 0.44 10.47 -5.95
N SER A 26 1.15 10.39 -7.08
CA SER A 26 1.77 11.54 -7.73
C SER A 26 1.85 11.35 -9.25
N SER A 27 1.72 12.45 -9.99
CA SER A 27 1.98 12.48 -11.43
C SER A 27 3.44 12.77 -11.76
N ASP A 28 4.16 13.45 -10.86
CA ASP A 28 5.51 13.99 -11.09
C ASP A 28 6.60 13.41 -10.16
N GLY A 29 6.21 12.66 -9.12
CA GLY A 29 7.12 12.10 -8.11
C GLY A 29 7.61 13.10 -7.05
N ALA A 30 7.26 14.38 -7.17
CA ALA A 30 7.67 15.45 -6.26
C ALA A 30 6.52 15.89 -5.35
N LYS A 31 5.32 16.09 -5.91
CA LYS A 31 4.12 16.48 -5.16
C LYS A 31 3.27 15.25 -4.88
N TRP A 32 2.98 15.01 -3.61
CA TRP A 32 2.29 13.81 -3.16
C TRP A 32 0.91 14.16 -2.60
N LYS A 33 -0.12 13.43 -3.05
CA LYS A 33 -1.48 13.51 -2.52
C LYS A 33 -1.84 12.21 -1.82
N SER A 34 -2.26 12.28 -0.56
CA SER A 34 -2.80 11.13 0.15
C SER A 34 -4.14 10.71 -0.46
N ILE A 35 -4.33 9.41 -0.66
CA ILE A 35 -5.62 8.83 -1.09
C ILE A 35 -6.33 8.10 0.06
N GLY A 36 -5.71 8.06 1.25
CA GLY A 36 -6.30 7.51 2.46
C GLY A 36 -5.32 6.68 3.29
N ALA A 37 -5.63 6.58 4.59
CA ALA A 37 -4.99 5.68 5.52
C ALA A 37 -5.93 4.52 5.88
N VAL A 38 -5.36 3.36 6.18
CA VAL A 38 -6.10 2.14 6.53
C VAL A 38 -5.39 1.40 7.65
N THR A 39 -6.16 0.92 8.62
CA THR A 39 -5.71 -0.07 9.60
C THR A 39 -5.94 -1.47 9.02
N ILE A 40 -4.95 -2.34 9.14
CA ILE A 40 -4.94 -3.65 8.50
C ILE A 40 -4.53 -4.70 9.54
N SER A 41 -5.23 -5.83 9.58
CA SER A 41 -4.89 -6.94 10.48
C SER A 41 -3.56 -7.60 10.09
N ARG A 42 -2.85 -8.12 11.09
CA ARG A 42 -1.60 -8.86 10.87
C ARG A 42 -1.86 -10.13 10.06
N SER A 43 -1.14 -10.31 8.97
CA SER A 43 -1.28 -11.46 8.07
C SER A 43 -0.05 -11.63 7.21
N GLY A 44 0.27 -12.86 6.81
CA GLY A 44 1.31 -13.14 5.82
C GLY A 44 0.94 -12.63 4.42
N THR A 45 -0.34 -12.41 4.15
CA THR A 45 -0.82 -11.73 2.94
C THR A 45 -1.91 -10.74 3.30
N GLN A 46 -1.76 -9.49 2.84
CA GLN A 46 -2.67 -8.39 3.12
C GLN A 46 -3.19 -7.80 1.81
N TYR A 47 -4.47 -7.46 1.80
CA TYR A 47 -5.15 -6.85 0.65
C TYR A 47 -5.66 -5.47 1.05
N ILE A 48 -5.34 -4.46 0.24
CA ILE A 48 -5.80 -3.09 0.43
C ILE A 48 -6.60 -2.72 -0.81
N LYS A 49 -7.91 -2.52 -0.65
CA LYS A 49 -8.79 -2.03 -1.72
C LYS A 49 -8.86 -0.51 -1.65
N PHE A 50 -8.70 0.17 -2.77
CA PHE A 50 -8.95 1.61 -2.84
C PHE A 50 -10.45 1.88 -2.89
N SER A 51 -10.89 2.95 -2.23
CA SER A 51 -12.30 3.37 -2.21
C SER A 51 -12.81 3.72 -3.62
N LYS A 52 -11.91 4.15 -4.50
CA LYS A 52 -12.13 4.38 -5.93
C LYS A 52 -10.87 4.05 -6.71
N ALA A 53 -11.02 3.79 -8.01
CA ALA A 53 -9.89 3.65 -8.90
C ALA A 53 -9.12 4.99 -8.99
N VAL A 54 -7.79 4.93 -9.02
CA VAL A 54 -6.93 6.12 -9.06
C VAL A 54 -5.95 6.00 -10.22
N GLU A 55 -6.00 6.96 -11.14
CA GLU A 55 -4.98 7.12 -12.16
C GLU A 55 -3.73 7.78 -11.56
N THR A 56 -2.57 7.16 -11.75
CA THR A 56 -1.31 7.70 -11.23
C THR A 56 -0.11 7.24 -12.04
N ARG A 57 1.02 7.96 -11.89
CA ARG A 57 2.33 7.54 -12.39
C ARG A 57 3.20 6.97 -11.27
N TYR A 58 3.10 7.54 -10.08
CA TYR A 58 3.88 7.15 -8.92
C TYR A 58 2.97 6.88 -7.72
N LEU A 59 3.20 5.75 -7.06
CA LEU A 59 2.55 5.40 -5.81
C LEU A 59 3.59 5.35 -4.69
N LYS A 60 3.24 5.88 -3.53
CA LYS A 60 4.02 5.75 -2.29
C LYS A 60 3.17 5.02 -1.26
N TYR A 61 3.72 3.92 -0.77
CA TYR A 61 3.16 3.12 0.31
C TYR A 61 3.91 3.47 1.60
N TYR A 62 3.23 4.16 2.52
CA TYR A 62 3.83 4.62 3.77
C TYR A 62 3.33 3.76 4.94
N VAL A 63 4.23 2.99 5.55
CA VAL A 63 3.94 2.24 6.78
C VAL A 63 3.85 3.23 7.93
N LYS A 64 2.63 3.45 8.45
CA LYS A 64 2.40 4.32 9.62
C LYS A 64 2.65 3.58 10.93
N GLN A 65 2.27 2.30 10.97
CA GLN A 65 2.39 1.46 12.15
C GLN A 65 2.69 0.02 11.74
N GLY A 66 3.46 -0.66 12.58
CA GLY A 66 3.86 -2.03 12.39
C GLY A 66 4.83 -2.47 13.48
N PRO A 67 5.35 -3.71 13.39
CA PRO A 67 6.47 -4.16 14.22
C PRO A 67 7.75 -3.36 13.97
N ASN A 68 8.77 -3.55 14.81
CA ASN A 68 10.09 -2.89 14.67
C ASN A 68 10.73 -3.07 13.28
N THR A 69 10.40 -4.17 12.60
CA THR A 69 10.82 -4.43 11.22
C THR A 69 9.62 -4.92 10.43
N VAL A 70 9.28 -4.21 9.36
CA VAL A 70 8.30 -4.67 8.38
C VAL A 70 9.00 -5.36 7.23
N SER A 71 8.44 -6.49 6.79
CA SER A 71 8.91 -7.24 5.63
C SER A 71 7.83 -7.25 4.55
N LEU A 72 8.21 -6.91 3.32
CA LEU A 72 7.41 -7.10 2.11
C LEU A 72 8.20 -7.99 1.17
N THR A 73 7.76 -9.22 0.96
CA THR A 73 8.37 -10.19 0.05
C THR A 73 7.76 -10.15 -1.35
N GLU A 74 6.50 -9.72 -1.47
CA GLU A 74 5.83 -9.40 -2.72
C GLU A 74 5.02 -8.11 -2.53
N PHE A 75 4.98 -7.25 -3.56
CA PHE A 75 4.20 -6.02 -3.60
C PHE A 75 3.52 -5.89 -4.96
N ASP A 76 2.26 -6.30 -5.03
CA ASP A 76 1.47 -6.31 -6.26
C ASP A 76 0.51 -5.13 -6.29
N LEU A 77 0.32 -4.57 -7.49
CA LEU A 77 -0.68 -3.55 -7.76
C LEU A 77 -1.80 -4.13 -8.61
N TYR A 78 -3.04 -3.96 -8.18
CA TYR A 78 -4.20 -4.24 -9.01
C TYR A 78 -4.47 -3.05 -9.92
N ALA A 79 -4.46 -3.27 -11.23
CA ALA A 79 -4.78 -2.26 -12.24
C ALA A 79 -6.01 -2.69 -13.07
N LYS A 80 -6.65 -1.72 -13.73
CA LYS A 80 -7.66 -1.97 -14.78
C LYS A 80 -7.03 -2.01 -16.16
#